data_AF-V9H6Y8-F1
#
_entry.id   AF-V9H6Y8-F1
#
_cell.length_a   1.000
_cell.length_b   1.000
_cell.length_c   1.000
_cell.angle_alpha   90.00
_cell.angle_beta   90.00
_cell.angle_gamma   90.00
#
_symmetry.space_group_name_H-M   'P 1'
#
loop_
_entity.id
_entity.type
_entity.pdbx_description
1 polymer ?
#
loop_
_entity_poly.entity_id
_entity_poly.type
_entity_poly.pdbx_seq_one_letter_code
_entity_poly.pdbx_strand_id
1 'polypeptide(L)'
;MIRGYKKVFWGIFFTAFHFNFGPIKILPNFIAILIMSSGIREILIDNENDSLNMSLKLNNISAFISFITFVLPFMGIENLESNIIFNTIWFNLGSILEIIIIVKLLEGTTQILYEKYNSDLGREYEKKAIKYLWLYSVVVIVSNFNFIFISEAVALVTAIYALIIKIWIMLSFKKLYKDDLQIAK
;
A
#
# COMPACT_ATOMS: atom_id res chain seq x y z
N MET A 1 5.04 8.36 -16.96
CA MET A 1 3.70 8.00 -16.40
C MET A 1 3.31 6.50 -16.46
N ILE A 2 3.01 5.88 -17.62
CA ILE A 2 2.53 4.46 -17.72
C ILE A 2 3.45 3.46 -16.99
N ARG A 3 4.77 3.57 -17.22
CA ARG A 3 5.79 2.76 -16.53
C ARG A 3 5.75 2.94 -15.01
N GLY A 4 5.48 4.15 -14.53
CA GLY A 4 5.34 4.47 -13.12
C GLY A 4 4.15 3.74 -12.49
N TYR A 5 2.95 3.81 -13.10
CA TYR A 5 1.79 3.04 -12.64
C TYR A 5 1.98 1.53 -12.72
N LYS A 6 2.71 1.02 -13.72
CA LYS A 6 3.09 -0.39 -13.79
C LYS A 6 3.96 -0.80 -12.60
N LYS A 7 4.93 0.02 -12.19
CA LYS A 7 5.76 -0.25 -11.01
C LYS A 7 4.95 -0.17 -9.71
N VAL A 8 4.04 0.81 -9.58
CA VAL A 8 3.10 0.90 -8.44
C VAL A 8 2.28 -0.39 -8.32
N PHE A 9 1.70 -0.86 -9.43
CA PHE A 9 0.98 -2.14 -9.48
C PHE A 9 1.81 -3.30 -8.93
N TRP A 10 3.05 -3.45 -9.41
CA TRP A 10 3.93 -4.53 -8.98
C TRP A 10 4.37 -4.38 -7.53
N GLY A 11 4.63 -3.16 -7.07
CA GLY A 11 4.95 -2.89 -5.67
C GLY A 11 3.82 -3.34 -4.74
N ILE A 12 2.57 -2.99 -5.05
CA ILE A 12 1.39 -3.41 -4.27
C ILE A 12 1.18 -4.93 -4.33
N PHE A 13 1.40 -5.55 -5.49
CA PHE A 13 1.34 -7.01 -5.62
C PHE A 13 2.34 -7.69 -4.68
N PHE A 14 3.60 -7.24 -4.70
CA PHE A 14 4.66 -7.83 -3.90
C PHE A 14 4.56 -7.53 -2.40
N THR A 15 3.89 -6.45 -1.99
CA THR A 15 3.58 -6.21 -0.57
C THR A 15 2.39 -7.04 -0.09
N ALA A 16 1.43 -7.34 -0.97
CA ALA A 16 0.26 -8.15 -0.63
C ALA A 16 0.55 -9.66 -0.55
N PHE A 17 1.46 -10.15 -1.39
CA PHE A 17 1.82 -11.57 -1.45
C PHE A 17 3.25 -11.79 -0.98
N HIS A 18 3.41 -12.45 0.17
CA HIS A 18 4.72 -12.87 0.65
C HIS A 18 5.15 -14.16 -0.06
N PHE A 19 6.18 -14.07 -0.90
CA PHE A 19 6.81 -15.22 -1.54
C PHE A 19 7.93 -15.76 -0.63
N ASN A 20 7.69 -16.90 0.02
CA ASN A 20 8.66 -17.55 0.90
C ASN A 20 9.17 -18.83 0.24
N PHE A 21 10.48 -19.08 0.32
CA PHE A 21 11.11 -20.36 -0.02
C PHE A 21 11.76 -20.93 1.24
N GLY A 22 11.03 -21.80 1.94
CA GLY A 22 11.41 -22.22 3.29
C GLY A 22 11.50 -21.01 4.25
N PRO A 23 12.58 -20.86 5.02
CA PRO A 23 12.74 -19.74 5.95
C PRO A 23 13.13 -18.41 5.26
N ILE A 24 13.50 -18.43 3.97
CA ILE A 24 13.97 -17.25 3.25
C ILE A 24 12.79 -16.59 2.52
N LYS A 25 12.50 -15.33 2.82
CA LYS A 25 11.59 -14.50 2.01
C LYS A 25 12.28 -14.19 0.68
N ILE A 26 11.76 -14.71 -0.44
CA ILE A 26 12.32 -14.49 -1.79
C ILE A 26 12.41 -12.99 -2.10
N LEU A 27 11.41 -12.24 -1.64
CA LEU A 27 11.38 -10.79 -1.77
C LEU A 27 11.06 -10.17 -0.39
N PRO A 28 12.06 -9.58 0.28
CA PRO A 28 11.84 -8.78 1.47
C PRO A 28 10.86 -7.64 1.21
N ASN A 29 9.98 -7.36 2.18
CA ASN A 29 8.90 -6.38 2.04
C ASN A 29 9.41 -4.98 1.68
N PHE A 30 10.57 -4.57 2.21
CA PHE A 30 11.15 -3.26 1.88
C PHE A 30 11.49 -3.12 0.38
N ILE A 31 11.84 -4.21 -0.32
CA ILE A 31 12.12 -4.17 -1.77
C ILE A 31 10.82 -3.92 -2.53
N ALA A 32 9.72 -4.55 -2.15
CA ALA A 32 8.40 -4.31 -2.74
C ALA A 32 7.97 -2.84 -2.57
N ILE A 33 8.20 -2.27 -1.39
CA ILE A 33 7.93 -0.86 -1.10
C ILE A 33 8.83 0.05 -1.95
N LEU A 34 10.11 -0.27 -2.13
CA LEU A 34 11.02 0.50 -3.00
C LEU A 34 10.62 0.47 -4.48
N ILE A 35 10.09 -0.65 -4.97
CA ILE A 35 9.53 -0.74 -6.33
C ILE A 35 8.37 0.25 -6.49
N MET A 36 7.47 0.31 -5.50
CA MET A 36 6.38 1.29 -5.46
C MET A 36 6.92 2.73 -5.42
N SER A 37 7.91 3.04 -4.56
CA SER A 37 8.56 4.37 -4.51
C SER A 37 9.15 4.78 -5.86
N SER A 38 9.83 3.85 -6.56
CA SER A 38 10.36 4.10 -7.91
C SER A 38 9.23 4.42 -8.89
N GLY A 39 8.09 3.73 -8.78
CA GLY A 39 6.90 4.00 -9.57
C GLY A 39 6.32 5.39 -9.33
N ILE A 40 6.14 5.78 -8.06
CA ILE A 40 5.62 7.10 -7.69
C ILE A 40 6.56 8.21 -8.18
N ARG A 41 7.89 8.04 -8.00
CA ARG A 41 8.87 8.98 -8.53
C ARG A 41 8.79 9.12 -10.05
N GLU A 42 8.59 8.01 -10.78
CA GLU A 42 8.44 8.04 -12.24
C GLU A 42 7.12 8.67 -12.72
N ILE A 43 6.09 8.73 -11.86
CA ILE A 43 4.89 9.53 -12.13
C ILE A 43 5.20 11.01 -11.89
N LEU A 44 5.90 11.35 -10.82
CA LEU A 44 6.23 12.73 -10.44
C LEU A 44 7.13 13.48 -11.43
N ILE A 45 8.00 12.79 -12.19
CA ILE A 45 8.93 13.43 -13.15
C ILE A 45 8.19 14.39 -14.09
N ASP A 46 7.01 13.99 -14.57
CA ASP A 46 6.22 14.78 -15.52
C ASP A 46 5.00 15.47 -14.85
N ASN A 47 4.85 15.34 -13.53
CA ASN A 47 3.64 15.75 -12.79
C ASN A 47 4.02 16.22 -11.38
N GLU A 48 4.34 17.50 -11.23
CA GLU A 48 4.50 18.09 -9.90
C GLU A 48 3.18 17.98 -9.13
N ASN A 49 3.18 17.20 -8.05
CA ASN A 49 1.97 16.91 -7.30
C ASN A 49 2.29 16.66 -5.83
N ASP A 50 1.74 17.50 -4.95
CA ASP A 50 2.00 17.45 -3.52
C ASP A 50 1.52 16.16 -2.87
N SER A 51 0.38 15.63 -3.31
CA SER A 51 -0.17 14.37 -2.80
C SER A 51 0.74 13.19 -3.16
N LEU A 52 1.23 13.11 -4.40
CA LEU A 52 2.21 12.09 -4.79
C LEU A 52 3.55 12.26 -4.07
N ASN A 53 4.02 13.51 -3.88
CA ASN A 53 5.23 13.79 -3.11
C ASN A 53 5.10 13.31 -1.66
N MET A 54 3.96 13.56 -1.04
CA MET A 54 3.67 13.07 0.32
C MET A 54 3.62 11.54 0.35
N SER A 55 2.92 10.91 -0.59
CA SER A 55 2.88 9.45 -0.72
C SER A 55 4.28 8.86 -0.86
N LEU A 56 5.14 9.43 -1.72
CA LEU A 56 6.52 8.99 -1.90
C LEU A 56 7.35 9.10 -0.61
N LYS A 57 7.25 10.24 0.10
CA LYS A 57 7.97 10.45 1.37
C LYS A 57 7.59 9.40 2.40
N LEU A 58 6.28 9.19 2.60
CA LEU A 58 5.78 8.20 3.55
C LEU A 58 6.12 6.77 3.13
N ASN A 59 6.08 6.46 1.83
CA ASN A 59 6.45 5.16 1.31
C ASN A 59 7.94 4.87 1.53
N ASN A 60 8.81 5.87 1.39
CA ASN A 60 10.24 5.73 1.72
C ASN A 60 10.47 5.51 3.23
N ILE A 61 9.71 6.20 4.09
CA ILE A 61 9.74 5.95 5.55
C ILE A 61 9.31 4.52 5.86
N SER A 62 8.22 4.04 5.23
CA SER A 62 7.75 2.66 5.36
C SER A 62 8.80 1.64 4.90
N ALA A 63 9.50 1.91 3.79
CA ALA A 63 10.60 1.08 3.32
C ALA A 63 11.76 1.04 4.33
N PHE A 64 12.12 2.18 4.92
CA PHE A 64 13.17 2.24 5.93
C PHE A 64 12.79 1.46 7.19
N ILE A 65 11.57 1.63 7.71
CA ILE A 65 11.04 0.87 8.84
C ILE A 65 11.09 -0.64 8.54
N SER A 66 10.60 -1.03 7.37
CA SER A 66 10.58 -2.43 6.91
C SER A 66 11.99 -3.02 6.76
N PHE A 67 12.97 -2.21 6.36
CA PHE A 67 14.38 -2.61 6.31
C PHE A 67 14.95 -2.84 7.72
N ILE A 68 14.70 -1.92 8.67
CA ILE A 68 15.15 -2.09 10.05
C ILE A 68 14.54 -3.37 10.65
N THR A 69 13.23 -3.59 10.51
CA THR A 69 12.55 -4.81 10.97
C THR A 69 13.15 -6.07 10.34
N PHE A 70 13.60 -6.01 9.09
CA PHE A 70 14.28 -7.13 8.42
C PHE A 70 15.69 -7.41 8.98
N VAL A 71 16.43 -6.38 9.40
CA VAL A 71 17.83 -6.50 9.87
C VAL A 71 17.94 -6.91 11.34
N LEU A 72 17.01 -6.47 12.20
CA LEU A 72 17.06 -6.68 13.66
C LEU A 72 17.33 -8.15 14.09
N PRO A 73 16.71 -9.18 13.47
CA PRO A 73 16.99 -10.58 13.85
C PRO A 73 18.45 -10.99 13.64
N PHE A 74 19.11 -10.48 12.58
CA PHE A 74 20.52 -10.77 12.31
C PHE A 74 21.47 -10.14 13.33
N MET A 75 20.98 -9.18 14.12
CA MET A 75 21.73 -8.52 15.20
C MET A 75 21.50 -9.19 16.56
N GLY A 76 20.75 -10.30 16.62
CA GLY A 76 20.39 -10.98 17.88
C GLY A 76 19.31 -10.26 18.68
N ILE A 77 18.63 -9.27 18.08
CA ILE A 77 17.47 -8.61 18.68
C ILE A 77 16.23 -9.41 18.29
N GLU A 78 15.91 -10.40 19.12
CA GLU A 78 14.72 -11.23 19.00
C GLU A 78 13.63 -10.75 19.98
N ASN A 79 12.37 -11.13 19.76
CA ASN A 79 11.25 -11.00 20.71
C ASN A 79 10.60 -9.62 20.95
N LEU A 80 10.85 -8.59 20.13
CA LEU A 80 10.03 -7.36 20.17
C LEU A 80 8.54 -7.66 19.89
N GLU A 81 8.25 -8.67 19.07
CA GLU A 81 6.90 -9.08 18.70
C GLU A 81 6.20 -9.98 19.74
N SER A 82 6.81 -10.27 20.89
CA SER A 82 6.20 -11.14 21.90
C SER A 82 5.16 -10.43 22.77
N ASN A 83 5.18 -9.10 22.81
CA ASN A 83 4.29 -8.29 23.63
C ASN A 83 3.03 -7.88 22.84
N ILE A 84 1.86 -8.33 23.29
CA ILE A 84 0.55 -8.05 22.66
C ILE A 84 0.28 -6.54 22.53
N ILE A 85 0.65 -5.75 23.54
CA ILE A 85 0.45 -4.28 23.52
C ILE A 85 1.33 -3.67 22.43
N PHE A 86 2.61 -4.06 22.38
CA PHE A 86 3.53 -3.58 21.36
C PHE A 86 3.06 -3.97 19.95
N ASN A 87 2.65 -5.22 19.72
CA ASN A 87 2.13 -5.68 18.45
C ASN A 87 0.89 -4.91 18.00
N THR A 88 -0.01 -4.60 18.94
CA THR A 88 -1.22 -3.84 18.64
C THR A 88 -0.86 -2.42 18.20
N ILE A 89 0.04 -1.74 18.92
CA ILE A 89 0.51 -0.39 18.55
C ILE A 89 1.21 -0.43 17.19
N TRP A 90 2.10 -1.39 16.99
CA TRP A 90 2.87 -1.55 15.74
C TRP A 90 1.95 -1.80 14.54
N PHE A 91 0.97 -2.69 14.68
CA PHE A 91 -0.04 -2.96 13.66
C PHE A 91 -0.83 -1.71 13.28
N ASN A 92 -1.29 -0.93 14.26
CA ASN A 92 -2.05 0.30 14.01
C ASN A 92 -1.20 1.36 13.31
N LEU A 93 0.03 1.58 13.74
CA LEU A 93 0.96 2.53 13.08
C LEU A 93 1.23 2.12 11.63
N GLY A 94 1.52 0.84 11.39
CA GLY A 94 1.72 0.31 10.04
C GLY A 94 0.48 0.49 9.15
N SER A 95 -0.70 0.21 9.70
CA SER A 95 -1.97 0.32 8.96
C SER A 95 -2.33 1.78 8.64
N ILE A 96 -2.15 2.70 9.59
CA ILE A 96 -2.38 4.14 9.36
C ILE A 96 -1.42 4.66 8.28
N LEU A 97 -0.14 4.27 8.36
CA LEU A 97 0.85 4.65 7.37
C LEU A 97 0.46 4.14 5.97
N GLU A 98 0.04 2.87 5.86
CA GLU A 98 -0.43 2.28 4.59
C GLU A 98 -1.67 3.00 4.05
N ILE A 99 -2.64 3.34 4.91
CA ILE A 99 -3.83 4.11 4.53
C ILE A 99 -3.40 5.44 3.91
N ILE A 100 -2.56 6.21 4.61
CA ILE A 100 -2.17 7.54 4.15
C ILE A 100 -1.37 7.46 2.84
N ILE A 101 -0.46 6.49 2.71
CA ILE A 101 0.34 6.29 1.48
C ILE A 101 -0.58 6.08 0.28
N ILE A 102 -1.53 5.13 0.37
CA ILE A 102 -2.40 4.75 -0.74
C ILE A 102 -3.44 5.83 -1.03
N VAL A 103 -4.01 6.48 0.00
CA VAL A 103 -4.95 7.60 -0.20
C VAL A 103 -4.25 8.74 -0.92
N LYS A 104 -3.06 9.16 -0.45
CA LYS A 104 -2.29 10.24 -1.09
C LYS A 104 -1.85 9.88 -2.52
N LEU A 105 -1.55 8.61 -2.77
CA LEU A 105 -1.26 8.11 -4.11
C LEU A 105 -2.47 8.23 -5.05
N LEU A 106 -3.66 7.85 -4.58
CA LEU A 106 -4.91 7.95 -5.34
C LEU A 106 -5.36 9.40 -5.53
N GLU A 107 -5.20 10.27 -4.53
CA GLU A 107 -5.48 11.71 -4.63
C GLU A 107 -4.57 12.37 -5.66
N GLY A 108 -3.26 12.09 -5.62
CA GLY A 108 -2.34 12.63 -6.61
C GLY A 108 -2.61 12.11 -8.03
N THR A 109 -2.97 10.83 -8.13
CA THR A 109 -3.45 10.24 -9.40
C THR A 109 -4.71 10.95 -9.89
N THR A 110 -5.67 11.22 -9.01
CA THR A 110 -6.92 11.92 -9.30
C THR A 110 -6.68 13.31 -9.88
N GLN A 111 -5.78 14.09 -9.24
CA GLN A 111 -5.41 15.43 -9.71
C GLN A 111 -4.81 15.39 -11.12
N ILE A 112 -3.87 14.47 -11.37
CA ILE A 112 -3.27 14.28 -12.71
C ILE A 112 -4.34 13.92 -13.76
N LEU A 113 -5.31 13.08 -13.40
CA LEU A 113 -6.38 12.66 -14.31
C LEU A 113 -7.34 13.80 -14.65
N TYR A 114 -7.67 14.65 -13.66
CA TYR A 114 -8.46 15.86 -13.90
C TYR A 114 -7.73 16.83 -14.84
N GLU A 115 -6.42 17.02 -14.67
CA GLU A 115 -5.65 18.00 -15.43
C GLU A 115 -5.30 17.55 -16.85
N LYS A 116 -4.97 16.27 -17.05
CA LYS A 116 -4.36 15.77 -18.30
C LYS A 116 -5.25 14.88 -19.16
N TYR A 117 -6.39 14.45 -18.64
CA TYR A 117 -7.25 13.47 -19.32
C TYR A 117 -8.71 13.92 -19.34
N ASN A 118 -9.56 13.35 -18.48
CA ASN A 118 -10.97 13.71 -18.39
C ASN A 118 -11.43 13.69 -16.94
N SER A 119 -12.27 14.67 -16.61
CA SER A 119 -12.95 14.82 -15.32
C SER A 119 -13.72 13.59 -14.86
N ASP A 120 -14.29 12.79 -15.76
CA ASP A 120 -14.98 11.54 -15.38
C ASP A 120 -14.00 10.52 -14.79
N LEU A 121 -12.80 10.40 -15.39
CA LEU A 121 -11.76 9.50 -14.93
C LEU A 121 -11.17 10.00 -13.61
N GLY A 122 -10.95 11.31 -13.48
CA GLY A 122 -10.57 11.94 -12.21
C GLY A 122 -11.57 11.60 -11.10
N ARG A 123 -12.87 11.79 -11.35
CA ARG A 123 -13.94 11.48 -10.39
C ARG A 123 -14.04 9.99 -10.05
N GLU A 124 -13.73 9.10 -10.99
CA GLU A 124 -13.64 7.66 -10.72
C GLU A 124 -12.57 7.37 -9.66
N TYR A 125 -11.36 7.93 -9.80
CA TYR A 125 -10.26 7.70 -8.88
C TYR A 125 -10.40 8.43 -7.55
N GLU A 126 -11.08 9.58 -7.53
CA GLU A 126 -11.47 10.27 -6.31
C GLU A 126 -12.36 9.36 -5.43
N LYS A 127 -13.39 8.76 -6.04
CA LYS A 127 -14.26 7.79 -5.37
C LYS A 127 -13.49 6.57 -4.89
N LYS A 128 -12.48 6.11 -5.63
CA LYS A 128 -11.61 5.00 -5.20
C LYS A 128 -10.79 5.37 -3.97
N ALA A 129 -10.26 6.59 -3.88
CA ALA A 129 -9.52 7.07 -2.70
C ALA A 129 -10.39 7.03 -1.44
N ILE A 130 -11.58 7.63 -1.51
CA ILE A 130 -12.55 7.65 -0.41
C ILE A 130 -12.96 6.22 -0.03
N LYS A 131 -13.29 5.38 -1.02
CA LYS A 131 -13.69 3.99 -0.79
C LYS A 131 -12.57 3.17 -0.13
N TYR A 132 -11.33 3.34 -0.56
CA TYR A 132 -10.20 2.66 0.07
C TYR A 132 -10.04 3.03 1.55
N LEU A 133 -10.09 4.33 1.86
CA LEU A 133 -10.01 4.84 3.24
C LEU A 133 -11.06 4.16 4.14
N TRP A 134 -12.32 4.13 3.70
CA TRP A 134 -13.40 3.51 4.46
C TRP A 134 -13.22 2.01 4.62
N LEU A 135 -12.98 1.28 3.52
CA LEU A 135 -12.87 -0.18 3.55
C LEU A 135 -11.69 -0.65 4.42
N TYR A 136 -10.53 0.01 4.31
CA TYR A 136 -9.36 -0.38 5.07
C TYR A 136 -9.42 0.08 6.53
N SER A 137 -10.12 1.18 6.84
CA SER A 137 -10.41 1.55 8.23
C SER A 137 -11.25 0.49 8.95
N VAL A 138 -12.20 -0.14 8.26
CA VAL A 138 -12.96 -1.28 8.80
C VAL A 138 -12.05 -2.46 9.13
N VAL A 139 -11.08 -2.78 8.25
CA VAL A 139 -10.07 -3.82 8.54
C VAL A 139 -9.33 -3.51 9.84
N VAL A 140 -8.86 -2.28 10.01
CA VAL A 140 -8.12 -1.86 11.22
C VAL A 140 -8.98 -2.00 12.47
N ILE A 141 -10.23 -1.55 12.43
CA ILE A 141 -11.15 -1.64 13.57
C ILE A 141 -11.41 -3.10 13.96
N VAL A 142 -11.73 -3.96 12.98
CA VAL A 142 -12.00 -5.39 13.22
C VAL A 142 -10.74 -6.10 13.74
N SER A 143 -9.56 -5.79 13.21
CA SER A 143 -8.29 -6.32 13.73
C SER A 143 -8.06 -5.93 15.19
N ASN A 144 -8.39 -4.70 15.59
CA ASN A 144 -8.28 -4.27 17.00
C ASN A 144 -9.24 -5.03 17.92
N PHE A 145 -10.49 -5.26 17.49
CA PHE A 145 -11.39 -6.15 18.23
C PHE A 145 -10.81 -7.56 18.32
N ASN A 146 -10.21 -8.06 17.24
CA ASN A 146 -9.63 -9.39 17.25
C ASN A 146 -8.43 -9.52 18.19
N PHE A 147 -7.65 -8.46 18.43
CA PHE A 147 -6.59 -8.48 19.45
C PHE A 147 -7.12 -8.66 20.88
N ILE A 148 -8.38 -8.30 21.14
CA ILE A 148 -9.04 -8.49 22.44
C ILE A 148 -9.61 -9.90 22.56
N PHE A 149 -10.31 -10.38 21.52
CA PHE A 149 -11.02 -11.65 21.55
C PHE A 149 -10.20 -12.86 21.12
N ILE A 150 -9.06 -12.64 20.45
CA ILE A 150 -8.12 -13.68 19.97
C ILE A 150 -8.87 -14.77 19.19
N SER A 151 -9.76 -14.37 18.27
CA SER A 151 -10.55 -15.30 17.48
C SER A 151 -9.85 -15.64 16.16
N GLU A 152 -9.50 -16.91 15.97
CA GLU A 152 -8.87 -17.37 14.72
C GLU A 152 -9.77 -17.13 13.49
N ALA A 153 -11.08 -17.33 13.65
CA ALA A 153 -12.05 -17.12 12.57
C ALA A 153 -12.11 -15.63 12.17
N VAL A 154 -12.15 -14.72 13.14
CA VAL A 154 -12.15 -13.28 12.86
C VAL A 154 -10.82 -12.84 12.25
N ALA A 155 -9.70 -13.38 12.72
CA ALA A 155 -8.37 -13.12 12.13
C ALA A 155 -8.35 -13.48 10.64
N LEU A 156 -8.82 -14.69 10.30
CA LEU A 156 -8.83 -15.20 8.93
C LEU A 156 -9.72 -14.36 8.01
N VAL A 157 -10.95 -14.08 8.44
CA VAL A 157 -11.90 -13.26 7.64
C VAL A 157 -11.35 -11.86 7.41
N THR A 158 -10.73 -11.26 8.43
CA THR A 158 -10.13 -9.92 8.33
C THR A 158 -8.95 -9.90 7.37
N ALA A 159 -8.08 -10.93 7.42
CA ALA A 159 -6.95 -11.07 6.50
C ALA A 159 -7.42 -11.25 5.04
N ILE A 160 -8.42 -12.09 4.80
CA ILE A 160 -9.01 -12.28 3.45
C ILE A 160 -9.60 -10.96 2.94
N TYR A 161 -10.34 -10.25 3.79
CA TYR A 161 -10.95 -8.97 3.42
C TYR A 161 -9.90 -7.90 3.10
N ALA A 162 -8.84 -7.80 3.90
CA ALA A 162 -7.71 -6.91 3.63
C ALA A 162 -7.05 -7.24 2.28
N LEU A 163 -6.85 -8.53 1.98
CA LEU A 163 -6.28 -8.98 0.72
C LEU A 163 -7.17 -8.60 -0.49
N ILE A 164 -8.49 -8.77 -0.37
CA ILE A 164 -9.45 -8.37 -1.42
C ILE A 164 -9.32 -6.87 -1.72
N ILE A 165 -9.22 -6.02 -0.70
CA ILE A 165 -9.06 -4.57 -0.87
C ILE A 165 -7.73 -4.26 -1.58
N LYS A 166 -6.63 -4.90 -1.18
CA LYS A 166 -5.32 -4.72 -1.83
C LYS A 166 -5.34 -5.14 -3.29
N ILE A 167 -5.97 -6.28 -3.62
CA ILE A 167 -6.16 -6.74 -5.00
C ILE A 167 -6.98 -5.73 -5.80
N TRP A 168 -8.07 -5.20 -5.23
CA TRP A 168 -8.91 -4.22 -5.91
C TRP A 168 -8.15 -2.91 -6.23
N ILE A 169 -7.34 -2.40 -5.30
CA ILE A 169 -6.49 -1.24 -5.57
C ILE A 169 -5.41 -1.54 -6.60
N MET A 170 -4.76 -2.69 -6.49
CA MET A 170 -3.79 -3.16 -7.47
C MET A 170 -4.41 -3.17 -8.89
N LEU A 171 -5.59 -3.78 -9.05
CA LEU A 171 -6.30 -3.81 -10.33
C LEU A 171 -6.68 -2.40 -10.83
N SER A 172 -6.96 -1.47 -9.92
CA SER A 172 -7.21 -0.07 -10.28
C SER A 172 -5.96 0.59 -10.90
N PHE A 173 -4.76 0.33 -10.39
CA PHE A 173 -3.53 0.82 -11.03
C PHE A 173 -3.20 0.07 -12.33
N LYS A 174 -3.61 -1.19 -12.45
CA LYS A 174 -3.49 -1.96 -13.71
C LYS A 174 -4.27 -1.33 -14.85
N LYS A 175 -5.51 -0.94 -14.59
CA LYS A 175 -6.42 -0.30 -15.56
C LYS A 175 -5.79 0.97 -16.14
N LEU A 176 -5.12 1.78 -15.33
CA LEU A 176 -4.44 3.00 -15.79
C LEU A 176 -3.40 2.71 -16.87
N TYR A 177 -2.45 1.80 -16.63
CA TYR A 177 -1.34 1.61 -17.56
C TYR A 177 -1.68 0.71 -18.76
N LYS A 178 -2.77 -0.06 -18.69
CA LYS A 178 -3.20 -0.95 -19.78
C LYS A 178 -4.30 -0.37 -20.65
N ASP A 179 -5.28 0.32 -20.06
CA ASP A 179 -6.52 0.67 -20.75
C ASP A 179 -6.68 2.19 -20.80
N ASP A 180 -6.83 2.82 -19.63
CA ASP A 180 -7.30 4.21 -19.54
C ASP A 180 -6.32 5.22 -20.17
N LEU A 181 -5.01 5.04 -19.96
CA LEU A 181 -3.98 5.94 -20.51
C LEU A 181 -3.60 5.61 -21.96
N GLN A 182 -4.01 4.46 -22.49
CA GLN A 182 -3.75 4.09 -23.89
C GLN A 182 -4.87 4.57 -24.82
N ILE A 183 -6.11 4.58 -24.33
CA ILE A 183 -7.29 5.03 -25.09
C ILE A 183 -7.37 6.57 -25.18
N ALA A 184 -6.79 7.28 -24.21
CA ALA A 184 -6.81 8.74 -24.15
C ALA A 184 -5.67 9.44 -24.93
N LYS A 185 -4.91 8.70 -25.73
CA LYS A 185 -3.94 9.24 -26.71
C LYS A 185 -4.54 9.22 -28.10
#